data_AF-A0A1X7TE62-F1
#
_entry.id   AF-A0A1X7TE62-F1
#
_cell.length_a   1.000
_cell.length_b   1.000
_cell.length_c   1.000
_cell.angle_alpha   90.00
_cell.angle_beta   90.00
_cell.angle_gamma   90.00
#
_symmetry.space_group_name_H-M   'P 1'
#
loop_
_entity.id
_entity.type
_entity.pdbx_description
1 polymer ?
#
loop_
_entity_poly.entity_id
_entity_poly.type
_entity_poly.pdbx_seq_one_letter_code
_entity_poly.pdbx_strand_id
1 'polypeptide(L)'
;MDVLESSLKFGLMLEAYLRGSVNHIPELRQQMDGIGKMRSISELLHSKGLKDRDKKEKARDTMQQVLAQQSYKQVLNNCVSTLDPKLTLGGL
;
A
#
# COMPACT_ATOMS: atom_id res chain seq x y z
N MET A 1 6.45 1.35 -28.43
CA MET A 1 5.19 0.68 -28.82
C MET A 1 4.77 -0.44 -27.86
N ASP A 2 5.69 -1.08 -27.12
CA ASP A 2 5.44 -2.29 -26.31
C ASP A 2 4.56 -2.11 -25.03
N VAL A 3 4.67 -0.96 -24.35
CA VAL A 3 3.96 -0.70 -23.09
C VAL A 3 2.44 -0.54 -23.27
N LEU A 4 2.00 0.01 -24.41
CA LEU A 4 0.58 0.29 -24.69
C LEU A 4 -0.21 -0.99 -24.93
N GLU A 5 0.34 -1.92 -25.73
CA GLU A 5 -0.29 -3.21 -26.01
C GLU A 5 -0.37 -4.08 -24.75
N SER A 6 0.71 -4.10 -23.96
CA SER A 6 0.73 -4.79 -22.68
C SER A 6 -0.32 -4.22 -21.72
N SER A 7 -0.39 -2.88 -21.60
CA SER A 7 -1.37 -2.21 -20.73
C SER A 7 -2.81 -2.53 -21.13
N LEU A 8 -3.10 -2.61 -22.43
CA LEU A 8 -4.42 -2.99 -22.93
C LEU A 8 -4.78 -4.44 -22.52
N LYS A 9 -3.86 -5.39 -22.75
CA LYS A 9 -4.06 -6.79 -22.38
C LYS A 9 -4.26 -6.96 -20.87
N PHE A 10 -3.41 -6.31 -20.06
CA PHE A 10 -3.55 -6.32 -18.60
C PHE A 10 -4.86 -5.67 -18.13
N GLY A 11 -5.26 -4.55 -18.74
CA GLY A 11 -6.52 -3.88 -18.42
C GLY A 11 -7.74 -4.78 -18.66
N LEU A 12 -7.79 -5.46 -19.82
CA LEU A 12 -8.88 -6.39 -20.14
C LEU A 12 -8.92 -7.60 -19.19
N MET A 13 -7.76 -8.19 -18.89
CA MET A 13 -7.68 -9.31 -17.93
C MET A 13 -8.13 -8.88 -16.53
N LEU A 14 -7.71 -7.70 -16.08
CA LEU A 14 -8.12 -7.15 -14.79
C LEU A 14 -9.62 -6.86 -14.75
N GLU A 15 -10.20 -6.28 -15.81
CA GLU A 15 -11.64 -6.00 -15.87
C GLU A 15 -12.46 -7.30 -15.80
N ALA A 16 -12.06 -8.32 -16.57
CA ALA A 16 -12.71 -9.63 -16.53
C ALA A 16 -12.64 -10.25 -15.12
N TYR A 17 -11.50 -10.14 -14.46
CA TYR A 17 -11.31 -10.62 -13.09
C TYR A 17 -12.22 -9.89 -12.09
N LEU A 18 -12.25 -8.56 -12.13
CA LEU A 18 -13.08 -7.75 -11.24
C LEU A 18 -14.57 -8.05 -11.43
N ARG A 19 -15.03 -8.28 -12.67
CA ARG A 19 -16.42 -8.71 -12.92
C ARG A 19 -16.72 -10.12 -12.43
N GLY A 20 -15.76 -11.04 -12.54
CA GLY A 20 -15.93 -12.45 -12.12
C GLY A 20 -15.80 -12.67 -10.62
N SER A 21 -15.05 -11.82 -9.91
CA SER A 21 -14.73 -11.97 -8.49
C SER A 21 -15.14 -10.75 -7.68
N VAL A 22 -16.40 -10.34 -7.80
CA VAL A 22 -16.93 -9.10 -7.18
C VAL A 22 -16.73 -9.07 -5.66
N ASN A 23 -16.81 -10.24 -5.01
CA ASN A 23 -16.61 -10.38 -3.57
C ASN A 23 -15.17 -10.10 -3.11
N HIS A 24 -14.18 -10.22 -4.01
CA HIS A 24 -12.77 -9.97 -3.69
C HIS A 24 -12.39 -8.49 -3.87
N ILE A 25 -13.22 -7.69 -4.55
CA ILE A 25 -12.96 -6.25 -4.77
C ILE A 25 -12.72 -5.47 -3.48
N PRO A 26 -13.48 -5.67 -2.38
CA PRO A 26 -13.23 -4.97 -1.12
C PRO A 26 -11.82 -5.22 -0.57
N GLU A 27 -11.34 -6.46 -0.62
CA GLU A 27 -10.00 -6.85 -0.16
C GLU A 27 -8.91 -6.21 -1.04
N LEU A 28 -9.08 -6.22 -2.37
CA LEU A 28 -8.18 -5.53 -3.30
C LEU A 28 -8.13 -4.02 -3.05
N ARG A 29 -9.27 -3.38 -2.76
CA ARG A 29 -9.32 -1.95 -2.43
C ARG A 29 -8.55 -1.66 -1.14
N GLN A 30 -8.78 -2.47 -0.12
CA GLN A 30 -8.07 -2.34 1.15
C GLN A 30 -6.56 -2.52 0.99
N GLN A 31 -6.13 -3.47 0.16
CA GLN A 31 -4.73 -3.64 -0.23
C GLN A 31 -4.16 -2.39 -0.90
N MET A 32 -4.88 -1.80 -1.85
CA MET A 32 -4.47 -0.55 -2.50
C MET A 32 -4.35 0.60 -1.49
N ASP A 33 -5.30 0.74 -0.57
CA ASP A 33 -5.25 1.77 0.48
C ASP A 33 -4.05 1.57 1.40
N GLY A 34 -3.76 0.33 1.80
CA GLY A 34 -2.59 -0.01 2.61
C GLY A 34 -1.26 0.33 1.91
N ILE A 35 -1.12 -0.06 0.64
CA ILE A 35 0.04 0.29 -0.18
C ILE A 35 0.14 1.82 -0.34
N GLY A 36 -0.98 2.51 -0.56
CA GLY A 36 -1.04 3.96 -0.68
C GLY A 36 -0.48 4.66 0.57
N LYS A 37 -0.91 4.23 1.75
CA LYS A 37 -0.39 4.72 3.03
C LYS A 37 1.11 4.47 3.18
N MET A 38 1.61 3.29 2.83
CA MET A 38 3.04 2.98 2.86
C MET A 38 3.86 3.85 1.88
N ARG A 39 3.31 4.12 0.69
CA ARG A 39 3.92 5.06 -0.28
C ARG A 39 3.98 6.46 0.30
N SER A 40 2.90 6.97 0.89
CA SER A 40 2.87 8.32 1.48
C SER A 40 3.92 8.51 2.59
N ILE A 41 4.18 7.48 3.43
CA ILE A 41 5.27 7.52 4.41
C ILE A 41 6.63 7.68 3.69
N SER A 42 6.85 6.90 2.63
CA SER A 42 8.09 6.94 1.85
C SER A 42 8.32 8.29 1.18
N GLU A 43 7.25 8.91 0.66
CA GLU A 43 7.27 10.26 0.07
C GLU A 43 7.52 11.33 1.13
N LEU A 44 6.88 11.23 2.30
CA LEU A 44 7.07 12.16 3.41
C LEU A 44 8.51 12.16 3.94
N LEU A 45 9.15 11.00 4.00
CA LEU A 45 10.55 10.91 4.41
C LEU A 45 11.50 11.45 3.35
N HIS A 46 11.17 11.27 2.07
CA HIS A 46 11.91 11.87 0.98
C HIS A 46 11.81 13.40 1.05
N SER A 47 10.60 13.95 1.15
CA SER A 47 10.38 15.40 1.16
C SER A 47 11.03 16.08 2.37
N LYS A 48 11.08 15.40 3.54
CA LYS A 48 11.80 15.89 4.71
C LYS A 48 13.33 15.68 4.65
N GLY A 49 13.85 15.10 3.58
CA GLY A 49 15.28 14.80 3.42
C GLY A 49 15.83 13.87 4.50
N LEU A 50 14.99 12.94 4.99
CA LEU A 50 15.28 12.00 6.09
C LEU A 50 15.75 10.62 5.62
N LYS A 51 16.01 10.44 4.32
CA LYS A 51 16.55 9.19 3.76
C LYS A 51 18.04 8.98 4.02
N ASP A 52 18.75 10.00 4.49
CA ASP A 52 20.17 9.91 4.80
C ASP A 52 20.43 9.08 6.08
N ARG A 53 21.54 8.33 6.11
CA ARG A 53 21.90 7.47 7.25
C ARG A 53 22.09 8.26 8.53
N ASP A 54 22.54 9.51 8.44
CA ASP A 54 22.75 10.39 9.60
C ASP A 54 21.43 10.77 10.30
N LYS A 55 20.31 10.74 9.55
CA LYS A 55 18.98 11.16 10.04
C LYS A 55 18.07 9.98 10.39
N LYS A 56 18.63 8.78 10.52
CA LYS A 56 17.89 7.52 10.74
C LYS A 56 16.97 7.57 11.97
N GLU A 57 17.43 8.17 13.07
CA GLU A 57 16.62 8.28 14.30
C GLU A 57 15.41 9.20 14.09
N LYS A 58 15.62 10.36 13.47
CA LYS A 58 14.56 11.31 13.13
C LYS A 58 13.57 10.75 12.11
N ALA A 59 14.05 9.95 11.16
CA ALA A 59 13.22 9.20 10.22
C ALA A 59 12.33 8.18 10.96
N ARG A 60 12.91 7.42 11.91
CA ARG A 60 12.19 6.43 12.73
C ARG A 60 11.13 7.10 13.60
N ASP A 61 11.44 8.21 14.26
CA ASP A 61 10.47 8.96 15.06
C ASP A 61 9.30 9.46 14.21
N THR A 62 9.62 10.08 13.06
CA THR A 62 8.60 10.57 12.11
C THR A 62 7.71 9.43 11.61
N MET A 63 8.28 8.28 11.25
CA MET A 63 7.50 7.10 10.85
C MET A 63 6.58 6.62 11.97
N GLN A 64 7.08 6.51 13.21
CA GLN A 64 6.28 6.07 14.35
C GLN A 64 5.09 7.00 14.61
N GLN A 65 5.30 8.32 14.52
CA GLN A 65 4.22 9.29 14.67
C GLN A 65 3.14 9.15 13.59
N VAL A 66 3.55 8.93 12.33
CA VAL A 66 2.60 8.74 11.22
C VAL A 66 1.84 7.42 11.37
N LEU A 67 2.53 6.33 11.73
CA LEU A 67 1.90 5.02 11.96
C LEU A 67 0.97 5.02 13.17
N ALA A 68 1.21 5.88 14.16
CA ALA A 68 0.33 6.04 15.32
C ALA A 68 -1.01 6.71 14.97
N GLN A 69 -1.13 7.38 13.83
CA GLN A 69 -2.37 8.02 13.40
C GLN A 69 -3.47 6.97 13.17
N GLN A 70 -4.67 7.26 13.66
CA GLN A 70 -5.81 6.33 13.57
C GLN A 70 -6.13 5.92 12.12
N SER A 71 -5.98 6.85 11.16
CA SER A 71 -6.20 6.58 9.74
C SER A 71 -5.22 5.56 9.14
N TYR A 72 -4.00 5.45 9.69
CA TYR A 72 -3.02 4.43 9.28
C TYR A 72 -3.32 3.10 9.96
N LYS A 73 -3.60 3.13 11.27
CA LYS A 73 -3.95 1.92 12.03
C LYS A 73 -5.18 1.21 11.48
N GLN A 74 -6.25 1.94 11.16
CA GLN A 74 -7.49 1.34 10.64
C GLN A 74 -7.28 0.62 9.31
N VAL A 75 -6.49 1.22 8.42
CA VAL A 75 -6.19 0.66 7.09
C VAL A 75 -5.24 -0.52 7.19
N LEU A 76 -4.16 -0.40 7.98
CA LEU A 76 -3.09 -1.40 8.03
C LEU A 76 -3.44 -2.62 8.91
N ASN A 77 -4.27 -2.48 9.97
CA ASN A 77 -4.64 -3.59 10.86
C ASN A 77 -5.66 -4.58 10.30
N ASN A 78 -6.26 -4.28 9.15
CA ASN A 78 -7.24 -5.16 8.52
C ASN A 78 -6.82 -5.54 7.10
N CYS A 79 -5.64 -5.12 6.65
CA CYS A 79 -5.19 -5.29 5.28
C CYS A 79 -4.72 -6.73 5.04
N VAL A 80 -5.30 -7.41 4.04
CA VAL A 80 -4.82 -8.70 3.57
C VAL A 80 -3.44 -8.54 2.93
N SER A 81 -2.49 -9.38 3.29
CA SER A 81 -1.14 -9.33 2.74
C SER A 81 -1.16 -9.57 1.23
N THR A 82 -0.52 -8.66 0.50
CA THR A 82 -0.39 -8.75 -0.96
C THR A 82 0.64 -9.81 -1.39
N LEU A 83 1.46 -10.30 -0.46
CA LEU A 83 2.42 -11.37 -0.68
C LEU A 83 1.81 -12.75 -0.39
N ASP A 84 0.89 -12.83 0.57
CA ASP A 84 0.19 -14.05 0.92
C ASP A 84 -1.26 -13.73 1.32
N PRO A 85 -2.26 -14.12 0.51
CA PRO A 85 -3.66 -13.75 0.74
C PRO A 85 -4.29 -14.43 1.96
N LYS A 86 -3.60 -15.37 2.62
CA LYS A 86 -4.09 -16.03 3.85
C LYS A 86 -3.68 -15.28 5.11
N LEU A 87 -2.78 -14.29 4.98
CA LEU A 87 -2.30 -13.50 6.10
C LEU A 87 -3.00 -12.14 6.14
N THR A 88 -3.63 -11.82 7.26
CA THR A 88 -4.10 -10.46 7.54
C THR A 88 -3.06 -9.75 8.38
N LEU A 89 -2.65 -8.55 7.94
CA LEU A 89 -1.74 -7.70 8.70
C LEU A 89 -2.48 -7.16 9.93
N GLY A 90 -1.88 -7.29 11.12
CA GLY A 90 -2.44 -6.80 12.37
C GLY A 90 -1.37 -6.52 13.42
N GLY A 91 -1.69 -5.69 14.41
CA GLY A 91 -0.83 -5.40 15.56
C GLY A 91 -0.10 -4.06 15.53
N LEU A 92 -0.57 -3.08 14.76
CA LEU A 92 -0.08 -1.69 14.72
C LEU A 92 -0.80 -0.76 15.73
#